data_AF-A0A7V9DF44-F1
#
_entry.id   AF-A0A7V9DF44-F1
#
_cell.length_a   1.000
_cell.length_b   1.000
_cell.length_c   1.000
_cell.angle_alpha   90.00
_cell.angle_beta   90.00
_cell.angle_gamma   90.00
#
_symmetry.space_group_name_H-M   'P 1'
#
loop_
_entity.id
_entity.type
_entity.pdbx_description
1 polymer ?
#
loop_
_entity_poly.entity_id
_entity_poly.type
_entity_poly.pdbx_seq_one_letter_code
_entity_poly.pdbx_strand_id
1 'polypeptide(L)'
;MDTDALAVLDFPAVAERLAAVTSTSRGAELARRLVPSADRDVVARRQALTGEVVALLDEAVEPPLDGIRDIREAAAHAARGGVL
;
A
#
# COMPACT_ATOMS: atom_id res chain seq x y z
N MET A 1 7.25 -5.68 16.70
CA MET A 1 6.56 -6.88 16.21
C MET A 1 7.57 -8.00 16.13
N ASP A 2 7.19 -9.20 16.54
CA ASP A 2 8.06 -10.38 16.55
C ASP A 2 8.18 -10.97 15.14
N THR A 3 9.39 -11.01 14.59
CA THR A 3 9.65 -11.49 13.23
C THR A 3 9.48 -13.00 13.10
N ASP A 4 9.80 -13.77 14.14
CA ASP A 4 9.68 -15.23 14.13
C ASP A 4 8.21 -15.63 14.13
N ALA A 5 7.39 -14.91 14.92
CA ALA A 5 5.94 -15.09 14.90
C ALA A 5 5.33 -14.79 13.50
N LEU A 6 5.82 -13.75 12.81
CA LEU A 6 5.35 -13.44 11.45
C LEU A 6 5.76 -14.51 10.43
N ALA A 7 6.93 -15.10 10.58
CA ALA A 7 7.39 -16.20 9.73
C ALA A 7 6.55 -17.47 9.96
N VAL A 8 6.26 -17.82 11.22
CA VAL A 8 5.40 -18.95 11.59
C VAL A 8 3.98 -18.79 11.01
N LEU A 9 3.47 -17.56 10.98
CA LEU A 9 2.15 -17.24 10.41
C LEU A 9 2.15 -17.10 8.88
N ASP A 10 3.31 -17.29 8.24
CA ASP A 10 3.51 -17.09 6.80
C ASP A 10 3.02 -15.71 6.30
N PHE A 11 3.17 -14.68 7.17
CA PHE A 11 2.76 -13.33 6.85
C PHE A 11 3.47 -12.74 5.61
N PRO A 12 4.77 -13.01 5.36
CA PRO A 12 5.44 -12.56 4.13
C PRO A 12 4.74 -13.04 2.85
N ALA A 13 4.25 -14.28 2.80
CA ALA A 13 3.51 -14.78 1.64
C ALA A 13 2.19 -14.03 1.44
N VAL A 14 1.49 -13.67 2.53
CA VAL A 14 0.29 -12.82 2.46
C VAL A 14 0.62 -11.44 1.90
N ALA A 15 1.71 -10.82 2.34
CA ALA A 15 2.15 -9.52 1.85
C ALA A 15 2.52 -9.55 0.36
N GLU A 16 3.18 -10.61 -0.12
CA GLU A 16 3.49 -10.78 -1.55
C GLU A 16 2.23 -11.01 -2.38
N ARG A 17 1.28 -11.81 -1.89
CA ARG A 17 -0.02 -12.00 -2.56
C ARG A 17 -0.78 -10.69 -2.70
N LEU A 18 -0.75 -9.84 -1.68
CA LEU A 18 -1.32 -8.49 -1.76
C LEU A 18 -0.57 -7.62 -2.77
N ALA A 19 0.76 -7.64 -2.76
CA ALA A 19 1.57 -6.86 -3.69
C ALA A 19 1.28 -7.21 -5.15
N ALA A 20 1.09 -8.50 -5.45
CA ALA A 20 0.81 -9.01 -6.79
C ALA A 20 -0.52 -8.52 -7.39
N VAL A 21 -1.48 -8.12 -6.56
CA VAL A 21 -2.80 -7.62 -7.02
C VAL A 21 -2.90 -6.10 -7.01
N THR A 22 -1.81 -5.38 -6.72
CA THR A 22 -1.81 -3.90 -6.75
C THR A 22 -1.65 -3.36 -8.16
N SER A 23 -2.38 -2.28 -8.49
CA SER A 23 -2.32 -1.63 -9.80
C SER A 23 -1.08 -0.75 -10.02
N THR A 24 -0.30 -0.46 -8.97
CA THR A 24 0.86 0.44 -9.05
C THR A 24 2.09 -0.15 -8.36
N SER A 25 3.28 0.18 -8.88
CA SER A 25 4.56 -0.20 -8.25
C SER A 25 4.67 0.31 -6.81
N ARG A 26 4.13 1.51 -6.55
CA ARG A 26 4.07 2.10 -5.21
C ARG A 26 3.18 1.29 -4.28
N GLY A 27 2.03 0.83 -4.75
CA GLY A 27 1.13 -0.05 -4.01
C GLY A 27 1.82 -1.36 -3.63
N ALA A 28 2.53 -1.98 -4.57
CA ALA A 28 3.27 -3.21 -4.33
C ALA A 28 4.37 -3.03 -3.26
N GLU A 29 5.10 -1.93 -3.30
CA GLU A 29 6.09 -1.59 -2.27
C GLU A 29 5.45 -1.38 -0.88
N LEU A 30 4.29 -0.72 -0.82
CA LEU A 30 3.55 -0.53 0.43
C LEU A 30 3.03 -1.85 1.00
N ALA A 31 2.51 -2.74 0.14
CA ALA A 31 2.02 -4.06 0.53
C ALA A 31 3.14 -4.91 1.16
N ARG A 32 4.32 -4.97 0.51
CA ARG A 32 5.50 -5.70 1.04
C ARG A 32 6.03 -5.15 2.36
N ARG A 33 5.83 -3.85 2.63
CA ARG A 33 6.25 -3.19 3.87
C ARG A 33 5.19 -3.22 4.97
N LEU A 34 4.02 -3.81 4.71
CA LEU A 34 2.96 -3.88 5.69
C LEU A 34 3.42 -4.74 6.89
N VAL A 35 3.08 -4.30 8.09
CA VAL A 35 3.26 -5.09 9.31
C VAL A 35 1.97 -5.01 10.14
N PRO A 36 1.58 -6.10 10.83
CA PRO A 36 0.46 -6.05 11.77
C PRO A 36 0.70 -5.00 12.86
N SER A 37 -0.38 -4.44 13.37
CA SER A 37 -0.34 -3.47 14.45
C SER A 37 -1.16 -3.99 15.62
N ALA A 38 -0.63 -3.83 16.84
CA ALA A 38 -1.36 -4.08 18.08
C ALA A 38 -2.13 -2.84 18.58
N ASP A 39 -1.96 -1.70 17.91
CA ASP A 39 -2.67 -0.47 18.24
C ASP A 39 -4.07 -0.49 17.61
N ARG A 40 -5.09 -0.48 18.48
CA ARG A 40 -6.50 -0.56 18.09
C ARG A 40 -6.92 0.60 17.18
N ASP A 41 -6.42 1.81 17.41
CA ASP A 41 -6.82 2.99 16.64
C ASP A 41 -6.19 2.95 15.25
N VAL A 42 -4.96 2.44 15.15
CA VAL A 42 -4.31 2.16 13.85
C VAL A 42 -5.09 1.11 13.06
N VAL A 43 -5.51 0.02 13.72
CA VAL A 43 -6.29 -1.05 13.06
C VAL A 43 -7.64 -0.53 12.59
N ALA A 44 -8.38 0.17 13.46
CA ALA A 44 -9.69 0.72 13.13
C ALA A 44 -9.61 1.70 11.94
N ARG A 45 -8.62 2.61 11.95
CA ARG A 45 -8.42 3.56 10.85
C ARG A 45 -8.09 2.86 9.53
N ARG A 46 -7.21 1.85 9.54
CA ARG A 46 -6.85 1.10 8.33
C ARG A 46 -8.04 0.34 7.77
N GLN A 47 -8.82 -0.31 8.63
CA GLN A 47 -10.03 -1.03 8.23
C GLN A 47 -11.11 -0.10 7.68
N ALA A 48 -11.32 1.07 8.31
CA ALA A 48 -12.26 2.07 7.81
C ALA A 48 -11.88 2.55 6.40
N LEU A 49 -10.61 2.91 6.19
CA LEU A 49 -10.11 3.30 4.87
C LEU A 49 -10.28 2.19 3.83
N THR A 50 -10.02 0.92 4.19
CA THR A 50 -10.28 -0.20 3.29
C THR A 50 -11.77 -0.34 2.98
N GLY A 51 -12.65 -0.17 3.97
CA GLY A 51 -14.10 -0.20 3.79
C GLY A 51 -14.61 0.91 2.85
N GLU A 52 -14.08 2.13 2.99
CA GLU A 52 -14.40 3.25 2.09
C GLU A 52 -14.05 2.90 0.63
N VAL A 53 -12.88 2.31 0.38
CA VAL A 53 -12.45 1.92 -0.97
C VAL A 53 -13.28 0.75 -1.52
N VAL A 54 -13.65 -0.22 -0.68
CA VAL A 54 -14.55 -1.32 -1.09
C VAL A 54 -15.90 -0.77 -1.51
N ALA A 55 -16.46 0.21 -0.80
CA ALA A 55 -17.71 0.85 -1.20
C ALA A 55 -17.60 1.54 -2.57
N LEU A 56 -16.47 2.19 -2.88
CA LEU A 56 -16.25 2.79 -4.21
C LEU A 56 -16.20 1.73 -5.32
N LEU A 57 -15.60 0.57 -5.06
CA LEU A 57 -15.55 -0.55 -6.00
C LEU A 57 -16.94 -1.15 -6.23
N ASP A 58 -17.74 -1.32 -5.18
CA ASP A 58 -19.11 -1.83 -5.27
C ASP A 58 -20.02 -0.89 -6.08
N GLU A 59 -19.77 0.42 -5.98
CA GLU A 59 -20.47 1.46 -6.74
C GLU A 59 -19.89 1.70 -8.15
N ALA A 60 -18.82 1.00 -8.53
CA ALA A 60 -18.10 1.17 -9.80
C ALA A 60 -17.63 2.62 -10.06
N VAL A 61 -17.23 3.31 -8.99
CA VAL A 61 -16.71 4.69 -8.99
C VAL A 61 -15.27 4.75 -8.45
N GLU A 62 -14.54 3.65 -8.57
CA GLU A 62 -13.15 3.59 -8.15
C GLU A 62 -12.28 4.61 -8.94
N PRO A 63 -11.32 5.27 -8.26
CA PRO A 63 -10.43 6.21 -8.92
C PRO A 63 -9.55 5.49 -9.96
N PRO A 64 -9.24 6.12 -11.11
CA PRO A 64 -8.36 5.54 -12.11
C PRO A 64 -6.92 5.53 -11.57
N LEU A 65 -6.50 4.37 -11.07
CA LEU A 65 -5.13 4.17 -10.57
C LEU A 65 -4.16 3.73 -11.69
N ASP A 66 -4.66 3.44 -12.88
CA ASP A 66 -3.86 3.16 -14.05
C ASP A 66 -3.04 4.38 -14.50
N GLY A 67 -1.88 4.14 -15.09
CA GLY A 67 -1.00 5.20 -15.59
C GLY A 67 -0.26 6.01 -14.51
N ILE A 68 -0.45 5.74 -13.22
CA ILE A 68 0.33 6.36 -12.14
C ILE A 68 1.79 5.92 -12.25
N ARG A 69 2.69 6.90 -12.47
CA ARG A 69 4.13 6.69 -12.53
C ARG A 69 4.80 7.08 -11.21
N ASP A 70 5.88 6.42 -10.88
CA ASP A 70 6.72 6.82 -9.74
C ASP A 70 7.50 8.10 -10.09
N ILE A 71 7.18 9.19 -9.39
CA ILE A 71 7.81 10.50 -9.60
C ILE A 71 8.86 10.83 -8.53
N ARG A 72 9.21 9.91 -7.62
CA ARG A 72 10.16 10.22 -6.52
C ARG A 72 11.51 10.69 -7.03
N GLU A 73 12.01 10.08 -8.10
CA GLU A 73 13.27 10.51 -8.72
C GLU A 73 13.17 11.90 -9.37
N ALA A 74 12.10 12.14 -10.14
CA ALA A 74 11.84 13.44 -10.76
C ALA A 74 11.65 14.54 -9.70
N ALA A 75 10.92 14.26 -8.63
CA ALA A 75 10.73 15.17 -7.50
C ALA A 75 12.06 15.45 -6.77
N ALA A 76 12.90 14.43 -6.56
CA ALA A 76 14.23 14.61 -5.96
C ALA A 76 15.19 15.38 -6.87
N HIS A 77 15.04 15.27 -8.20
CA HIS A 77 15.77 16.10 -9.16
C HIS A 77 15.30 17.56 -9.10
N ALA A 78 13.99 17.80 -9.11
CA ALA A 78 13.41 19.13 -9.00
C ALA A 78 13.75 19.84 -7.68
N ALA A 79 13.75 19.12 -6.56
CA ALA A 79 14.16 19.64 -5.26
C ALA A 79 15.63 20.12 -5.23
N ARG A 80 16.47 19.65 -6.14
CA ARG A 80 17.87 20.08 -6.33
C ARG A 80 18.04 21.17 -7.39
N GLY A 81 16.94 21.76 -7.87
CA GLY A 81 16.94 22.81 -8.89
C GLY A 81 16.89 22.30 -10.33
N GLY A 82 16.66 21.00 -10.54
CA GLY A 82 16.39 20.43 -11.87
C GLY A 82 14.98 20.76 -12.39
N VAL A 83 14.75 20.55 -13.68
CA VAL A 83 13.41 20.68 -14.31
C VAL A 83 12.78 19.28 -14.43
N LEU A 84 11.45 19.20 -14.29
CA LEU A 84 10.66 17.96 -14.37
C LEU A 84 10.52 17.41 -15.79
#